data_AF-A0A966DRY3-F1
#
_entry.id   AF-A0A966DRY3-F1
#
_cell.length_a   1.000
_cell.length_b   1.000
_cell.length_c   1.000
_cell.angle_alpha   90.00
_cell.angle_beta   90.00
_cell.angle_gamma   90.00
#
_symmetry.space_group_name_H-M   'P 1'
#
loop_
_entity.id
_entity.type
_entity.pdbx_description
1 polymer ?
#
loop_
_entity_poly.entity_id
_entity_poly.type
_entity_poly.pdbx_seq_one_letter_code
_entity_poly.pdbx_strand_id
1 'polypeptide(L)'
;SNVLSLVAYAWAGFGAAFGPVIILSLYSRKISAAGALAGILTGATTVFVWKNLHGEIFDLYELLPAFVAGTLATLLFSRLFKPRSRVTLPL
;
A
#
# COMPACT_ATOMS: atom_id res chain seq x y z
N SER A 1 -10.60 7.42 -26.32
CA SER A 1 -9.51 6.80 -25.54
C SER A 1 -9.28 7.42 -24.17
N ASN A 2 -9.87 8.57 -23.80
CA ASN A 2 -9.51 9.28 -22.56
C ASN A 2 -9.97 8.61 -21.24
N VAL A 3 -11.13 7.93 -21.25
CA VAL A 3 -11.72 7.35 -20.02
C VAL A 3 -10.95 6.11 -19.56
N LEU A 4 -10.52 5.25 -20.49
CA LEU A 4 -9.83 4.01 -20.16
C LEU A 4 -8.48 4.28 -19.48
N SER A 5 -7.73 5.28 -19.96
CA SER A 5 -6.47 5.69 -19.34
C SER A 5 -6.66 6.29 -17.94
N LEU A 6 -7.72 7.09 -17.74
CA LEU A 6 -8.04 7.67 -16.42
C LEU A 6 -8.38 6.59 -15.39
N VAL A 7 -9.16 5.60 -15.81
CA VAL A 7 -9.56 4.46 -14.96
C VAL A 7 -8.35 3.56 -14.69
N ALA A 8 -7.53 3.28 -15.70
CA ALA A 8 -6.30 2.49 -15.54
C ALA A 8 -5.34 3.16 -14.54
N TYR A 9 -5.21 4.49 -14.59
CA TYR A 9 -4.42 5.25 -13.63
C TYR A 9 -4.95 5.13 -12.20
N ALA A 10 -6.27 5.30 -12.00
CA ALA A 10 -6.89 5.15 -10.69
C ALA A 10 -6.71 3.72 -10.13
N TRP A 11 -6.84 2.70 -10.99
CA TRP A 11 -6.61 1.30 -10.63
C TRP A 11 -5.14 0.99 -10.34
N ALA A 12 -4.19 1.62 -11.02
CA ALA A 12 -2.76 1.48 -10.73
C ALA A 12 -2.45 2.02 -9.32
N GLY A 13 -2.92 3.23 -8.98
CA GLY A 13 -2.74 3.78 -7.63
C GLY A 13 -3.33 2.90 -6.53
N PHE A 14 -4.51 2.31 -6.78
CA PHE A 14 -5.12 1.34 -5.87
C PHE A 14 -4.28 0.07 -5.73
N GLY A 15 -3.78 -0.48 -6.85
CA GLY A 15 -2.89 -1.65 -6.86
C GLY A 15 -1.59 -1.41 -6.08
N ALA A 16 -0.99 -0.22 -6.17
CA ALA A 16 0.22 0.13 -5.44
C ALA A 16 0.00 0.26 -3.93
N ALA A 17 -1.12 0.82 -3.49
CA ALA A 17 -1.41 1.01 -2.08
C ALA A 17 -1.88 -0.29 -1.40
N PHE A 18 -2.76 -1.06 -2.06
CA PHE A 18 -3.36 -2.27 -1.48
C PHE A 18 -2.57 -3.55 -1.76
N GLY A 19 -1.94 -3.66 -2.93
CA GLY A 19 -1.14 -4.83 -3.32
C GLY A 19 -0.13 -5.30 -2.27
N PRO A 20 0.76 -4.43 -1.74
CA PRO A 20 1.76 -4.85 -0.78
C PRO A 20 1.14 -5.27 0.55
N VAL A 21 0.08 -4.60 0.99
CA VAL A 21 -0.62 -4.93 2.25
C VAL A 21 -1.36 -6.26 2.14
N ILE A 22 -2.02 -6.53 1.01
CA ILE A 22 -2.69 -7.81 0.75
C ILE A 22 -1.66 -8.94 0.72
N ILE A 23 -0.57 -8.80 -0.04
CA ILE A 23 0.50 -9.81 -0.13
C ILE A 23 1.12 -10.08 1.24
N LEU A 24 1.46 -9.02 1.98
CA LEU A 24 2.03 -9.15 3.33
C LEU A 24 1.04 -9.79 4.31
N SER A 25 -0.25 -9.50 4.22
CA SER A 25 -1.28 -10.10 5.08
C SER A 25 -1.46 -11.60 4.80
N LEU A 26 -1.27 -12.03 3.56
CA LEU A 26 -1.32 -13.45 3.18
C LEU A 26 -0.07 -14.21 3.64
N TYR A 27 1.12 -13.60 3.54
CA TYR A 27 2.37 -14.28 3.86
C TYR A 27 2.79 -14.16 5.34
N SER A 28 2.37 -13.11 6.03
CA SER A 28 2.79 -12.81 7.40
C SER A 28 1.63 -12.73 8.38
N ARG A 29 1.57 -13.68 9.33
CA ARG A 29 0.61 -13.65 10.47
C ARG A 29 0.87 -12.53 11.50
N LYS A 30 1.93 -11.74 11.31
CA LYS A 30 2.38 -10.69 12.24
C LYS A 30 2.02 -9.27 11.78
N ILE A 31 1.31 -9.12 10.67
CA ILE A 31 0.83 -7.82 10.22
C ILE A 31 -0.28 -7.35 11.15
N SER A 32 -0.12 -6.15 11.73
CA SER A 32 -1.15 -5.54 12.57
C SER A 32 -2.06 -4.65 11.74
N ALA A 33 -3.29 -4.45 12.20
CA ALA A 33 -4.23 -3.56 11.52
C ALA A 33 -3.68 -2.12 11.41
N ALA A 34 -2.98 -1.65 12.44
CA ALA A 34 -2.30 -0.36 12.43
C ALA A 34 -1.16 -0.32 11.39
N GLY A 35 -0.38 -1.39 11.27
CA GLY A 35 0.65 -1.52 10.24
C GLY A 35 0.08 -1.53 8.82
N ALA A 36 -1.01 -2.27 8.60
CA ALA A 36 -1.72 -2.28 7.31
C ALA A 36 -2.22 -0.88 6.92
N LEU A 37 -2.86 -0.16 7.85
CA LEU A 37 -3.32 1.22 7.62
C LEU A 37 -2.16 2.18 7.32
N ALA A 38 -1.08 2.10 8.09
CA ALA A 38 0.11 2.92 7.85
C ALA A 38 0.73 2.64 6.47
N GLY A 39 0.73 1.37 6.04
CA GLY A 39 1.14 0.94 4.71
C GLY A 39 0.31 1.55 3.58
N ILE A 40 -1.02 1.46 3.69
CA ILE A 40 -1.95 2.03 2.70
C ILE A 40 -1.77 3.54 2.59
N LEU A 41 -1.72 4.24 3.74
CA LEU A 41 -1.53 5.69 3.78
C LEU A 41 -0.20 6.10 3.15
N THR A 42 0.90 5.43 3.54
CA THR A 42 2.24 5.72 3.00
C THR A 42 2.29 5.46 1.49
N GLY A 43 1.72 4.34 1.03
CA GLY A 43 1.63 4.01 -0.40
C GLY A 43 0.85 5.08 -1.18
N ALA A 44 -0.33 5.48 -0.68
CA ALA A 44 -1.15 6.52 -1.30
C ALA A 44 -0.46 7.89 -1.34
N THR A 45 0.18 8.31 -0.25
CA THR A 45 0.96 9.55 -0.21
C THR A 45 2.15 9.49 -1.16
N THR A 46 2.81 8.33 -1.26
CA THR A 46 3.96 8.15 -2.17
C THR A 46 3.53 8.29 -3.63
N VAL A 47 2.40 7.69 -4.05
CA VAL A 47 1.85 7.90 -5.41
C VAL A 47 1.57 9.37 -5.67
N PHE A 48 0.92 10.05 -4.72
CA PHE A 48 0.57 11.46 -4.88
C PHE A 48 1.80 12.38 -4.99
N VAL A 49 2.80 12.16 -4.13
CA VAL A 49 4.06 12.93 -4.15
C VAL A 49 4.84 12.63 -5.43
N TRP A 50 4.92 11.37 -5.83
CA TRP A 50 5.66 10.94 -7.02
C TRP A 50 5.06 11.53 -8.31
N LYS A 51 3.74 11.67 -8.38
CA LYS A 51 3.04 12.35 -9.49
C LYS A 51 3.41 13.83 -9.64
N ASN A 52 3.75 14.50 -8.54
CA ASN A 52 4.15 15.90 -8.58
C ASN A 52 5.59 16.08 -9.10
N LEU A 53 6.40 15.02 -9.17
CA LEU A 53 7.72 15.03 -9.80
C LEU A 53 7.56 14.82 -11.32
N HIS A 54 7.73 15.88 -12.10
CA HIS A 54 7.55 15.87 -13.55
C HIS A 54 8.63 15.05 -14.28
N GLY A 55 8.22 14.07 -15.10
CA GLY A 55 9.04 13.42 -16.12
C GLY A 55 8.28 12.30 -16.86
N GLU A 56 8.50 12.12 -18.16
CA GLU A 56 7.73 11.20 -19.02
C GLU A 56 7.82 9.72 -18.62
N ILE A 57 8.83 9.34 -17.83
CA ILE A 57 9.07 7.98 -17.33
C ILE A 57 8.27 7.72 -16.03
N PHE A 58 7.78 8.77 -15.36
CA PHE A 58 7.23 8.69 -14.00
C PHE A 58 5.78 8.19 -13.99
N ASP A 59 5.02 8.34 -15.08
CA ASP A 59 3.60 7.95 -15.13
C ASP A 59 3.39 6.42 -15.08
N LEU A 60 4.37 5.66 -15.62
CA LEU A 60 4.36 4.19 -15.64
C LEU A 60 5.10 3.58 -14.44
N TYR A 61 6.04 4.33 -13.85
CA TYR A 61 6.86 3.88 -12.73
C TYR A 61 6.32 4.26 -11.36
N GLU A 62 5.26 5.07 -11.22
CA GLU A 62 4.62 5.45 -9.95
C GLU A 62 4.23 4.25 -9.06
N LEU A 63 3.88 3.13 -9.70
CA LEU A 63 3.44 1.93 -9.00
C LEU A 63 4.56 1.32 -8.14
N LEU A 64 5.78 1.27 -8.68
CA LEU A 64 6.92 0.58 -8.07
C LEU A 64 7.39 1.22 -6.73
N PRO A 65 7.68 2.53 -6.66
CA PRO A 65 8.13 3.18 -5.44
C PRO A 65 7.02 3.23 -4.39
N ALA A 66 5.76 3.41 -4.80
CA ALA A 66 4.62 3.34 -3.89
C ALA A 66 4.44 1.94 -3.29
N PHE A 67 4.61 0.89 -4.09
CA PHE A 67 4.55 -0.49 -3.64
C PHE A 67 5.69 -0.79 -2.63
N VAL A 68 6.92 -0.37 -2.93
CA VAL A 68 8.08 -0.57 -2.04
C VAL A 68 7.94 0.22 -0.74
N ALA A 69 7.54 1.50 -0.82
CA ALA A 69 7.33 2.34 0.35
C ALA A 69 6.18 1.82 1.22
N GLY A 70 5.06 1.42 0.62
CA GLY A 70 3.93 0.81 1.32
C GLY A 70 4.31 -0.51 2.01
N THR A 71 5.10 -1.36 1.33
CA THR A 71 5.64 -2.60 1.93
C THR A 71 6.50 -2.29 3.15
N LEU A 72 7.47 -1.39 3.01
CA LEU A 72 8.39 -1.02 4.08
C LEU A 72 7.65 -0.41 5.28
N ALA A 73 6.74 0.53 5.02
CA ALA A 73 5.92 1.15 6.05
C ALA A 73 5.07 0.10 6.79
N THR A 74 4.40 -0.79 6.05
CA THR A 74 3.61 -1.87 6.66
C THR A 74 4.46 -2.74 7.58
N LEU A 75 5.68 -3.09 7.14
CA LEU A 75 6.57 -3.98 7.87
C LEU A 75 7.17 -3.31 9.10
N LEU A 76 7.55 -2.03 9.00
CA LEU A 76 8.02 -1.21 10.12
C LEU A 76 6.91 -1.01 11.16
N PHE A 77 5.74 -0.52 10.75
CA PHE A 77 4.64 -0.24 11.65
C PHE A 77 4.02 -1.51 12.24
N SER A 78 4.00 -2.63 11.52
CA SER A 78 3.58 -3.92 12.10
C SER A 78 4.54 -4.46 13.15
N ARG A 79 5.83 -4.09 13.09
CA ARG A 79 6.79 -4.41 14.15
C ARG A 79 6.68 -3.48 15.34
N LEU A 80 6.39 -2.20 15.11
CA LEU A 80 6.18 -1.21 16.17
C LEU A 80 4.86 -1.45 16.92
N PHE A 81 3.79 -1.78 16.19
CA PHE A 81 2.47 -2.07 16.74
C PHE A 81 2.17 -3.56 16.61
N LYS A 82 2.24 -4.30 17.72
CA LYS A 82 1.90 -5.74 17.74
C LYS A 82 0.42 -5.96 17.33
N PRO A 83 0.12 -7.05 16.60
CA PRO A 83 -1.26 -7.44 16.29
C PRO A 83 -2.08 -7.61 17.58
N ARG A 84 -3.25 -6.97 17.63
CA ARG A 84 -4.18 -7.15 18.75
C ARG A 84 -4.67 -8.60 18.75
N SER A 85 -4.60 -9.23 19.93
CA SER A 85 -4.92 -10.64 20.15
C SER A 85 -6.28 -11.02 19.60
N ARG A 86 -6.32 -12.19 18.94
CA ARG A 86 -7.51 -12.88 18.42
C ARG A 86 -8.62 -12.84 19.47
N VAL A 87 -9.79 -12.29 19.12
CA VAL A 87 -11.01 -12.39 19.93
C VAL A 87 -11.36 -13.87 20.03
N THR A 88 -10.97 -14.51 21.13
CA THR A 88 -11.44 -15.85 21.49
C THR A 88 -12.89 -15.69 21.89
N LEU A 89 -13.81 -16.06 20.99
CA LEU A 89 -15.22 -16.16 21.33
C LEU A 89 -15.39 -17.31 22.34
N PRO A 90 -16.02 -17.09 23.49
CA PRO A 90 -16.49 -18.20 24.31
C PRO A 90 -17.62 -18.88 23.53
N LEU A 91 -17.38 -20.11 23.08
CA LEU A 91 -18.42 -21.04 22.68
C LEU A 91 -18.82 -21.85 23.91
#